data_AF-A0A392MML0-F1
#
_entry.id   AF-A0A392MML0-F1
#
_cell.length_a   1.000
_cell.length_b   1.000
_cell.length_c   1.000
_cell.angle_alpha   90.00
_cell.angle_beta   90.00
_cell.angle_gamma   90.00
#
_symmetry.space_group_name_H-M   'P 1'
#
loop_
_entity.id
_entity.type
_entity.pdbx_description
1 polymer ?
#
loop_
_entity_poly.entity_id
_entity_poly.type
_entity_poly.pdbx_seq_one_letter_code
_entity_poly.pdbx_strand_id
1 'polypeptide(L)'
;KPGHVFPLKYRNGGVLRRAGHTEASVDLVALAGLSPFSALTALVDVEDGNMASLSNLKSFALEYNLPIVSITDLIRYRRKREKLVERTYVSHLPTKWGLFQAYCYSSKLDGTEHVAIVKGDIGDGQDVLVRVHSECLTGDIFGSARCDCGNQLALAMELIEEAGRGALVYLRGHEGRGIGLGHKLQAYNLQDQGRDTVEANIDLGLAVDAREYGIGAQILRDIGVRTMRLMTNNPAKFVGLKGYGLAVIGRVPVLTPITEANKRYLETKRTKMGHIYGSDI
;
A
#
# COMPACT_ATOMS: atom_id res chain seq x y z
N LYS A 1 -32.44 20.05 9.13
CA LYS A 1 -33.10 21.37 9.06
C LYS A 1 -32.66 22.05 7.77
N PRO A 2 -33.53 22.76 7.03
CA PRO A 2 -33.12 23.53 5.84
C PRO A 2 -32.27 24.76 6.22
N GLY A 3 -31.48 25.26 5.27
CA GLY A 3 -30.60 26.44 5.44
C GLY A 3 -29.73 26.71 4.21
N HIS A 4 -28.84 27.70 4.29
CA HIS A 4 -27.94 28.13 3.20
C HIS A 4 -26.51 27.57 3.33
N VAL A 5 -26.28 26.70 4.31
CA VAL A 5 -25.00 26.00 4.53
C VAL A 5 -25.25 24.51 4.35
N PHE A 6 -24.45 23.88 3.51
CA PHE A 6 -24.57 22.45 3.20
C PHE A 6 -23.50 21.68 3.98
N PRO A 7 -23.82 21.07 5.14
CA PRO A 7 -22.83 20.35 5.93
C PRO A 7 -22.38 19.08 5.21
N LEU A 8 -21.07 18.90 5.11
CA LEU A 8 -20.44 17.67 4.62
C LEU A 8 -19.80 16.92 5.78
N LYS A 9 -20.01 15.61 5.84
CA LYS A 9 -19.37 14.75 6.84
C LYS A 9 -18.12 14.12 6.26
N TYR A 10 -16.95 14.44 6.82
CA TYR A 10 -15.70 13.79 6.48
C TYR A 10 -15.62 12.38 7.11
N ARG A 11 -14.78 11.51 6.54
CA ARG A 11 -14.46 10.21 7.14
C ARG A 11 -13.36 10.33 8.20
N ASN A 12 -13.53 9.63 9.33
CA ASN A 12 -12.47 9.48 10.33
C ASN A 12 -11.20 8.92 9.67
N GLY A 13 -10.05 9.54 9.95
CA GLY A 13 -8.77 9.28 9.27
C GLY A 13 -8.47 10.25 8.11
N GLY A 14 -9.44 11.06 7.67
CA GLY A 14 -9.22 12.13 6.71
C GLY A 14 -8.77 11.64 5.35
N VAL A 15 -7.84 12.35 4.71
CA VAL A 15 -7.35 12.03 3.36
C VAL A 15 -6.66 10.68 3.27
N LEU A 16 -6.21 10.14 4.40
CA LEU A 16 -5.63 8.80 4.49
C LEU A 16 -6.67 7.69 4.32
N ARG A 17 -7.97 8.03 4.42
CA ARG A 17 -9.10 7.09 4.26
C ARG A 17 -9.93 7.39 3.02
N ARG A 18 -10.05 8.66 2.64
CA ARG A 18 -10.71 9.08 1.42
C ARG A 18 -10.04 10.34 0.90
N ALA A 19 -9.47 10.27 -0.30
CA ALA A 19 -8.84 11.39 -0.98
C ALA A 19 -9.86 12.40 -1.54
N GLY A 20 -10.71 12.98 -0.69
CA GLY A 20 -11.71 13.98 -1.06
C GLY A 20 -11.37 15.38 -0.55
N HIS A 21 -11.91 16.40 -1.21
CA HIS A 21 -11.76 17.80 -0.77
C HIS A 21 -12.35 18.05 0.63
N THR A 22 -13.44 17.34 0.98
CA THR A 22 -14.02 17.38 2.32
C THR A 22 -13.00 16.98 3.37
N GLU A 23 -12.40 15.80 3.24
CA GLU A 23 -11.36 15.32 4.15
C GLU A 23 -10.12 16.24 4.15
N ALA A 24 -9.68 16.68 2.98
CA ALA A 24 -8.48 17.52 2.86
C ALA A 24 -8.63 18.85 3.59
N SER A 25 -9.80 19.49 3.47
CA SER A 25 -10.06 20.76 4.14
C SER A 25 -10.04 20.63 5.67
N VAL A 26 -10.59 19.53 6.21
CA VAL A 26 -10.61 19.26 7.65
C VAL A 26 -9.22 18.89 8.17
N ASP A 27 -8.47 18.10 7.40
CA ASP A 27 -7.11 17.73 7.77
C ASP A 27 -6.17 18.94 7.81
N LEU A 28 -6.30 19.88 6.87
CA LEU A 28 -5.48 21.10 6.84
C LEU A 28 -5.70 21.96 8.11
N VAL A 29 -6.95 22.17 8.52
CA VAL A 29 -7.24 22.93 9.76
C VAL A 29 -6.77 22.18 11.00
N ALA A 30 -6.93 20.85 11.04
CA ALA A 30 -6.44 20.03 12.15
C ALA A 30 -4.90 20.07 12.26
N LEU A 31 -4.19 20.00 11.13
CA LEU A 31 -2.73 20.14 11.08
C LEU A 31 -2.25 21.53 11.51
N ALA A 32 -3.08 22.56 11.37
CA ALA A 32 -2.83 23.90 11.89
C ALA A 32 -3.13 24.04 13.40
N GLY A 33 -3.53 22.96 14.08
CA GLY A 33 -3.89 22.97 15.51
C GLY A 33 -5.28 23.55 15.80
N LEU A 34 -6.13 23.71 14.79
CA LEU A 34 -7.48 24.25 14.92
C LEU A 34 -8.51 23.13 15.09
N SER A 35 -9.73 23.51 15.49
CA SER A 35 -10.85 22.57 15.50
C SER A 35 -11.14 22.03 14.09
N PRO A 36 -11.57 20.75 13.94
CA PRO A 36 -11.74 20.08 12.66
C PRO A 36 -13.03 20.50 11.93
N PHE A 37 -13.21 21.81 11.74
CA PHE A 37 -14.28 22.43 10.98
C PHE A 37 -13.69 23.32 9.89
N SER A 38 -14.17 23.14 8.66
CA SER A 38 -13.70 23.88 7.50
C SER A 38 -14.88 24.35 6.65
N ALA A 39 -14.69 25.45 5.93
CA ALA A 39 -15.55 25.87 4.83
C ALA A 39 -14.77 25.68 3.53
N LEU A 40 -15.44 25.17 2.50
CA LEU A 40 -14.83 24.96 1.19
C LEU A 40 -15.84 25.28 0.09
N THR A 41 -15.34 25.81 -1.02
CA THR A 41 -16.11 26.03 -2.24
C THR A 41 -15.25 25.66 -3.44
N ALA A 42 -15.90 25.28 -4.54
CA ALA A 42 -15.24 25.17 -5.82
C ALA A 42 -14.95 26.56 -6.40
N LEU A 43 -13.84 26.71 -7.11
CA LEU A 43 -13.57 27.86 -7.95
C LEU A 43 -14.05 27.55 -9.37
N VAL A 44 -14.72 28.53 -9.96
CA VAL A 44 -15.25 28.49 -11.33
C VAL A 44 -14.49 29.49 -12.19
N ASP A 45 -14.38 29.17 -13.47
CA ASP A 45 -13.85 30.09 -14.46
C ASP A 45 -14.85 31.23 -14.71
N VAL A 46 -14.33 32.45 -14.81
CA VAL A 46 -15.16 33.66 -14.96
C VAL A 46 -15.65 33.82 -16.40
N GLU A 47 -14.93 33.27 -17.38
CA GLU A 47 -15.25 33.44 -18.80
C GLU A 47 -16.36 32.51 -19.27
N ASP A 48 -16.33 31.24 -18.86
CA ASP A 48 -17.25 30.21 -19.35
C ASP A 48 -18.16 29.58 -18.26
N GLY A 49 -17.93 29.90 -16.98
CA GLY A 49 -18.68 29.37 -15.84
C GLY A 49 -18.39 27.90 -15.51
N ASN A 50 -17.44 27.26 -16.20
CA ASN A 50 -17.02 25.89 -15.91
C ASN A 50 -16.13 25.83 -14.67
N MET A 51 -15.83 24.61 -14.21
CA MET A 51 -14.88 24.41 -13.12
C MET A 51 -13.48 24.89 -13.51
N ALA A 52 -12.83 25.67 -12.64
CA ALA A 52 -11.52 26.24 -12.94
C ALA A 52 -10.47 25.15 -13.19
N SER A 53 -9.70 25.31 -14.28
CA SER A 53 -8.57 24.43 -14.59
C SER A 53 -7.41 24.63 -13.62
N LEU A 54 -6.49 23.66 -13.52
CA LEU A 54 -5.28 23.80 -12.68
C LEU A 54 -4.44 25.03 -13.07
N SER A 55 -4.41 25.37 -14.35
CA SER A 55 -3.71 26.56 -14.84
C SER A 55 -4.32 27.83 -14.26
N ASN A 56 -5.66 27.93 -14.27
CA ASN A 56 -6.39 29.09 -13.77
C ASN A 56 -6.29 29.17 -12.24
N LEU A 57 -6.35 28.02 -11.54
CA LEU A 57 -6.11 27.94 -10.11
C LEU A 57 -4.72 28.45 -9.71
N LYS A 58 -3.68 28.16 -10.52
CA LYS A 58 -2.32 28.67 -10.26
C LYS A 58 -2.21 30.18 -10.46
N SER A 59 -2.83 30.72 -11.51
CA SER A 59 -2.86 32.17 -11.75
C SER A 59 -3.60 32.90 -10.62
N PHE A 60 -4.77 32.40 -10.24
CA PHE A 60 -5.55 32.94 -9.12
C PHE A 60 -4.76 32.86 -7.79
N ALA A 61 -4.13 31.72 -7.52
CA ALA A 61 -3.30 31.57 -6.33
C ALA A 61 -2.12 32.57 -6.29
N LEU A 62 -1.51 32.86 -7.43
CA LEU A 62 -0.44 33.86 -7.53
C LEU A 62 -0.97 35.28 -7.30
N GLU A 63 -2.08 35.64 -7.93
CA GLU A 63 -2.72 36.97 -7.81
C GLU A 63 -3.09 37.31 -6.36
N TYR A 64 -3.70 36.36 -5.65
CA TYR A 64 -4.18 36.56 -4.27
C TYR A 64 -3.18 36.06 -3.20
N ASN A 65 -1.97 35.68 -3.61
CA ASN A 65 -0.93 35.14 -2.72
C ASN A 65 -1.42 33.98 -1.83
N LEU A 66 -2.14 33.03 -2.42
CA LEU A 66 -2.66 31.86 -1.75
C LEU A 66 -1.78 30.63 -2.03
N PRO A 67 -1.51 29.77 -1.03
CA PRO A 67 -0.82 28.52 -1.28
C PRO A 67 -1.72 27.54 -2.04
N ILE A 68 -1.14 26.82 -3.00
CA ILE A 68 -1.79 25.69 -3.68
C ILE A 68 -1.14 24.38 -3.25
N VAL A 69 -1.95 23.42 -2.82
CA VAL A 69 -1.50 22.08 -2.41
C VAL A 69 -2.36 21.01 -3.08
N SER A 70 -1.76 19.86 -3.36
CA SER A 70 -2.50 18.70 -3.85
C SER A 70 -2.91 17.78 -2.69
N ILE A 71 -4.05 17.11 -2.81
CA ILE A 71 -4.47 16.07 -1.86
C ILE A 71 -3.42 14.97 -1.78
N THR A 72 -2.80 14.62 -2.91
CA THR A 72 -1.71 13.65 -2.97
C THR A 72 -0.52 14.05 -2.11
N ASP A 73 -0.12 15.33 -2.13
CA ASP A 73 0.97 15.83 -1.30
C ASP A 73 0.59 15.92 0.17
N LEU A 74 -0.67 16.26 0.48
CA LEU A 74 -1.19 16.20 1.84
C LEU A 74 -1.16 14.77 2.40
N ILE A 75 -1.58 13.77 1.61
CA ILE A 75 -1.48 12.35 1.97
C ILE A 75 -0.03 11.97 2.25
N ARG A 76 0.91 12.34 1.36
CA ARG A 76 2.35 12.09 1.55
C ARG A 76 2.87 12.77 2.81
N TYR A 77 2.46 14.01 3.06
CA TYR A 77 2.87 14.80 4.21
C TYR A 77 2.43 14.13 5.53
N ARG A 78 1.14 13.77 5.64
CA ARG A 78 0.57 13.12 6.81
C ARG A 78 1.22 11.76 7.06
N ARG A 79 1.32 10.89 6.04
CA ARG A 79 1.94 9.56 6.19
C ARG A 79 3.39 9.57 6.67
N LYS A 80 4.15 10.60 6.28
CA LYS A 80 5.55 10.76 6.68
C LYS A 80 5.70 11.22 8.13
N ARG A 81 4.72 11.92 8.68
CA ARG A 81 4.82 12.60 9.98
C ARG A 81 3.98 11.97 11.07
N GLU A 82 2.89 11.32 10.71
CA GLU A 82 2.00 10.67 11.66
C GLU A 82 2.41 9.21 11.88
N LYS A 83 2.37 8.78 13.14
CA LYS A 83 2.49 7.36 13.50
C LYS A 83 1.12 6.70 13.26
N LEU A 84 1.00 5.98 12.15
CA LEU A 84 -0.24 5.35 11.68
C LEU A 84 -0.38 3.89 12.10
N VAL A 85 0.68 3.30 12.64
CA VAL A 85 0.65 1.95 13.22
C VAL A 85 1.13 1.94 14.66
N GLU A 86 0.60 1.00 15.42
CA GLU A 86 0.97 0.75 16.79
C GLU A 86 1.26 -0.74 16.99
N ARG A 87 2.43 -1.04 17.57
CA ARG A 87 2.80 -2.40 17.96
C ARG A 87 1.99 -2.78 19.19
N THR A 88 1.15 -3.81 19.08
CA THR A 88 0.22 -4.21 20.15
C THR A 88 0.71 -5.42 20.92
N TYR A 89 1.23 -6.43 20.22
CA TYR A 89 1.64 -7.70 20.83
C TYR A 89 2.92 -8.26 20.18
N VAL A 90 3.66 -9.05 20.94
CA VAL A 90 4.86 -9.77 20.48
C VAL A 90 4.78 -11.20 20.97
N SER A 91 5.09 -12.18 20.12
CA SER A 91 5.14 -13.58 20.50
C SER A 91 6.23 -14.33 19.74
N HIS A 92 6.68 -15.45 20.30
CA HIS A 92 7.48 -16.43 19.56
C HIS A 92 6.56 -17.25 18.66
N LEU A 93 6.96 -17.43 17.41
CA LEU A 93 6.21 -18.15 16.40
C LEU A 93 7.06 -19.29 15.83
N PRO A 94 6.95 -20.51 16.38
CA PRO A 94 7.51 -21.68 15.73
C PRO A 94 6.72 -21.97 14.45
N THR A 95 7.42 -22.08 13.33
CA THR A 95 6.85 -22.39 12.02
C THR A 95 7.58 -23.57 11.40
N LYS A 96 7.04 -24.10 10.29
CA LYS A 96 7.74 -25.13 9.50
C LYS A 96 9.08 -24.66 8.92
N TRP A 97 9.30 -23.35 8.82
CA TRP A 97 10.54 -22.77 8.29
C TRP A 97 11.56 -22.46 9.39
N GLY A 98 11.16 -22.48 10.66
CA GLY A 98 12.02 -22.09 11.77
C GLY A 98 11.27 -21.29 12.85
N LEU A 99 12.01 -20.88 13.87
CA LEU A 99 11.52 -20.05 14.96
C LEU A 99 11.73 -18.56 14.66
N PHE A 100 10.65 -17.79 14.77
CA PHE A 100 10.64 -16.35 14.54
C PHE A 100 10.00 -15.59 15.70
N GLN A 101 10.20 -14.29 15.74
CA GLN A 101 9.39 -13.37 16.53
C GLN A 101 8.29 -12.78 15.65
N ALA A 102 7.04 -12.85 16.10
CA ALA A 102 5.89 -12.25 15.45
C ALA A 102 5.47 -10.99 16.21
N TYR A 103 5.43 -9.86 15.49
CA TYR A 103 5.01 -8.56 15.99
C TYR A 103 3.66 -8.20 15.36
N CYS A 104 2.64 -8.03 16.19
CA CYS A 104 1.33 -7.53 15.75
C CYS A 104 1.33 -6.00 15.72
N TYR A 105 0.83 -5.44 14.63
CA TYR A 105 0.68 -4.00 14.43
C TYR A 105 -0.76 -3.65 14.08
N SER A 106 -1.42 -2.81 14.86
CA SER A 106 -2.74 -2.28 14.53
C SER A 106 -2.61 -0.94 13.81
N SER A 107 -3.32 -0.81 12.68
CA SER A 107 -3.47 0.45 11.94
C SER A 107 -4.42 1.38 12.69
N LYS A 108 -4.00 2.63 12.95
CA LYS A 108 -4.86 3.65 13.58
C LYS A 108 -5.95 4.17 12.66
N LEU A 109 -5.93 3.77 11.39
CA LEU A 109 -6.91 4.22 10.40
C LEU A 109 -8.16 3.35 10.41
N ASP A 110 -8.00 2.02 10.45
CA ASP A 110 -9.08 1.00 10.42
C ASP A 110 -9.10 0.05 11.59
N GLY A 111 -8.05 -0.01 12.40
CA GLY A 111 -7.85 -1.10 13.33
C GLY A 111 -7.36 -2.39 12.66
N THR A 112 -7.09 -2.40 11.35
CA THR A 112 -6.56 -3.59 10.67
C THR A 112 -5.25 -4.00 11.31
N GLU A 113 -5.16 -5.26 11.71
CA GLU A 113 -3.93 -5.83 12.26
C GLU A 113 -3.07 -6.39 11.14
N HIS A 114 -1.79 -6.02 11.14
CA HIS A 114 -0.74 -6.55 10.28
C HIS A 114 0.28 -7.32 11.14
N VAL A 115 1.08 -8.19 10.52
CA VAL A 115 2.13 -8.91 11.25
C VAL A 115 3.49 -8.67 10.61
N ALA A 116 4.51 -8.49 11.44
CA ALA A 116 5.91 -8.60 11.03
C ALA A 116 6.52 -9.85 11.68
N ILE A 117 7.06 -10.74 10.85
CA ILE A 117 7.79 -11.93 11.26
C ILE A 117 9.28 -11.62 11.14
N VAL A 118 10.02 -11.73 12.24
CA VAL A 118 11.41 -11.30 12.35
C VAL A 118 12.28 -12.48 12.79
N LYS A 119 13.41 -12.65 12.09
CA LYS A 119 14.46 -13.61 12.44
C LYS A 119 15.69 -12.87 12.93
N GLY A 120 16.29 -13.38 14.01
CA GLY A 120 17.51 -12.84 14.59
C GLY A 120 17.34 -11.43 15.16
N ASP A 121 18.46 -10.81 15.51
CA ASP A 121 18.50 -9.41 15.93
C ASP A 121 18.70 -8.50 14.72
N ILE A 122 17.83 -7.50 14.58
CA ILE A 122 17.94 -6.48 13.53
C ILE A 122 19.10 -5.52 13.82
N GLY A 123 19.52 -5.34 15.08
CA GLY A 123 20.72 -4.58 15.44
C GLY A 123 20.73 -3.15 14.91
N ASP A 124 21.78 -2.79 14.14
CA ASP A 124 21.97 -1.47 13.53
C ASP A 124 20.97 -1.12 12.40
N GLY A 125 20.13 -2.08 12.02
CA GLY A 125 19.15 -1.94 10.95
C GLY A 125 19.74 -1.88 9.55
N GLN A 126 21.02 -2.19 9.36
CA GLN A 126 21.67 -2.16 8.05
C GLN A 126 21.64 -3.51 7.34
N ASP A 127 21.52 -3.49 6.01
CA ASP A 127 21.55 -4.67 5.12
C ASP A 127 20.64 -5.82 5.56
N VAL A 128 19.41 -5.49 5.95
CA VAL A 128 18.43 -6.48 6.41
C VAL A 128 17.75 -7.12 5.20
N LEU A 129 17.63 -8.45 5.18
CA LEU A 129 16.84 -9.14 4.16
C LEU A 129 15.35 -8.95 4.49
N VAL A 130 14.60 -8.32 3.57
CA VAL A 130 13.22 -7.91 3.83
C VAL A 130 12.27 -8.41 2.75
N ARG A 131 11.08 -8.88 3.16
CA ARG A 131 9.93 -9.13 2.29
C ARG A 131 8.73 -8.33 2.76
N VAL A 132 8.13 -7.53 1.87
CA VAL A 132 6.80 -6.94 2.10
C VAL A 132 5.78 -7.71 1.28
N HIS A 133 5.06 -8.60 1.96
CA HIS A 133 4.05 -9.49 1.39
C HIS A 133 2.66 -8.88 1.50
N SER A 134 1.88 -8.98 0.43
CA SER A 134 0.48 -8.56 0.43
C SER A 134 -0.39 -9.78 0.61
N GLU A 135 -1.36 -9.70 1.51
CA GLU A 135 -2.28 -10.78 1.81
C GLU A 135 -2.91 -11.39 0.55
N CYS A 136 -2.88 -12.72 0.47
CA CYS A 136 -3.52 -13.50 -0.57
C CYS A 136 -4.03 -14.81 0.03
N LEU A 137 -5.25 -14.81 0.57
CA LEU A 137 -5.87 -15.95 1.23
C LEU A 137 -5.83 -17.22 0.35
N THR A 138 -6.22 -17.09 -0.92
CA THR A 138 -6.26 -18.22 -1.85
C THR A 138 -4.90 -18.83 -2.13
N GLY A 139 -3.84 -18.01 -2.19
CA GLY A 139 -2.48 -18.49 -2.44
C GLY A 139 -1.77 -18.94 -1.17
N ASP A 140 -1.81 -18.11 -0.12
CA ASP A 140 -1.04 -18.27 1.10
C ASP A 140 -1.60 -19.39 2.00
N ILE A 141 -2.93 -19.52 2.08
CA ILE A 141 -3.59 -20.51 2.96
C ILE A 141 -4.08 -21.73 2.18
N PHE A 142 -4.77 -21.51 1.04
CA PHE A 142 -5.36 -22.61 0.26
C PHE A 142 -4.44 -23.17 -0.84
N GLY A 143 -3.23 -22.65 -1.01
CA GLY A 143 -2.26 -23.18 -1.97
C GLY A 143 -2.71 -23.10 -3.43
N SER A 144 -3.52 -22.10 -3.79
CA SER A 144 -4.06 -21.96 -5.15
C SER A 144 -2.95 -21.86 -6.19
N ALA A 145 -2.97 -22.77 -7.17
CA ALA A 145 -2.06 -22.76 -8.31
C ALA A 145 -2.33 -21.64 -9.33
N ARG A 146 -3.40 -20.84 -9.18
CA ARG A 146 -3.71 -19.70 -10.06
C ARG A 146 -2.78 -18.51 -9.84
N CYS A 147 -2.12 -18.45 -8.69
CA CYS A 147 -1.17 -17.40 -8.35
C CYS A 147 0.08 -18.00 -7.70
N ASP A 148 1.12 -17.19 -7.60
CA ASP A 148 2.40 -17.59 -7.01
C ASP A 148 2.58 -17.08 -5.56
N CYS A 149 1.56 -16.43 -4.98
CA CYS A 149 1.68 -15.75 -3.68
C CYS A 149 2.15 -16.69 -2.55
N GLY A 150 1.53 -17.87 -2.41
CA GLY A 150 1.91 -18.83 -1.37
C GLY A 150 3.35 -19.34 -1.52
N ASN A 151 3.78 -19.63 -2.76
CA ASN A 151 5.15 -20.04 -3.06
C ASN A 151 6.14 -18.91 -2.77
N GLN A 152 5.79 -17.65 -3.10
CA GLN A 152 6.63 -16.50 -2.77
C GLN A 152 6.74 -16.26 -1.26
N LEU A 153 5.66 -16.50 -0.50
CA LEU A 153 5.68 -16.42 0.96
C LEU A 153 6.62 -17.48 1.55
N ALA A 154 6.48 -18.73 1.10
CA ALA A 154 7.31 -19.84 1.57
C ALA A 154 8.80 -19.60 1.27
N LEU A 155 9.14 -19.26 0.02
CA LEU A 155 10.52 -18.96 -0.35
C LEU A 155 11.10 -17.80 0.45
N ALA A 156 10.31 -16.74 0.69
CA ALA A 156 10.78 -15.61 1.49
C ALA A 156 11.06 -16.01 2.95
N MET A 157 10.22 -16.86 3.55
CA MET A 157 10.43 -17.37 4.90
C MET A 157 11.68 -18.26 4.99
N GLU A 158 11.91 -19.12 4.00
CA GLU A 158 13.10 -19.98 3.89
C GLU A 158 14.38 -19.15 3.78
N LEU A 159 14.40 -18.17 2.87
CA LEU A 159 15.56 -17.29 2.69
C LEU A 159 15.85 -16.46 3.94
N ILE A 160 14.82 -16.02 4.68
CA ILE A 160 15.01 -15.29 5.95
C ILE A 160 15.57 -16.22 7.03
N GLU A 161 15.08 -17.46 7.13
CA GLU A 161 15.64 -18.45 8.05
C GLU A 161 17.11 -18.69 7.75
N GLU A 162 17.45 -18.97 6.48
CA GLU A 162 18.81 -19.28 6.02
C GLU A 162 19.77 -18.12 6.30
N ALA A 163 19.34 -16.87 6.07
CA ALA A 163 20.16 -15.70 6.39
C ALA A 163 20.35 -15.48 7.90
N GLY A 164 19.52 -16.09 8.76
CA GLY A 164 19.55 -15.92 10.21
C GLY A 164 19.18 -14.52 10.72
N ARG A 165 18.94 -13.56 9.81
CA ARG A 165 18.63 -12.16 10.10
C ARG A 165 17.76 -11.56 8.99
N GLY A 166 16.51 -11.23 9.30
CA GLY A 166 15.60 -10.65 8.32
C GLY A 166 14.19 -10.42 8.82
N ALA A 167 13.34 -9.83 7.98
CA ALA A 167 11.96 -9.54 8.32
C ALA A 167 11.00 -9.75 7.15
N LEU A 168 9.85 -10.36 7.43
CA LEU A 168 8.71 -10.41 6.53
C LEU A 168 7.57 -9.60 7.13
N VAL A 169 7.09 -8.59 6.41
CA VAL A 169 5.88 -7.84 6.77
C VAL A 169 4.72 -8.37 5.94
N TYR A 170 3.69 -8.90 6.61
CA TYR A 170 2.45 -9.38 6.00
C TYR A 170 1.37 -8.31 6.13
N LEU A 171 1.10 -7.60 5.03
CA LEU A 171 0.09 -6.55 4.96
C LEU A 171 -1.28 -7.15 4.68
N ARG A 172 -2.09 -7.23 5.73
CA ARG A 172 -3.53 -7.53 5.68
C ARG A 172 -4.35 -6.39 5.08
N GLY A 173 -5.51 -6.72 4.51
CA GLY A 173 -6.36 -5.79 3.77
C GLY A 173 -5.89 -5.53 2.33
N HIS A 174 -4.81 -6.18 1.89
CA HIS A 174 -4.31 -6.08 0.52
C HIS A 174 -4.88 -7.14 -0.44
N GLU A 175 -5.80 -7.98 0.05
CA GLU A 175 -6.43 -9.03 -0.75
C GLU A 175 -7.06 -8.46 -2.03
N GLY A 176 -6.85 -9.15 -3.15
CA GLY A 176 -7.29 -8.68 -4.47
C GLY A 176 -6.66 -7.34 -4.89
N ARG A 177 -5.56 -6.91 -4.27
CA ARG A 177 -4.97 -5.54 -4.39
C ARG A 177 -5.78 -4.45 -3.71
N GLY A 178 -6.40 -4.78 -2.58
CA GLY A 178 -7.19 -3.86 -1.77
C GLY A 178 -8.67 -3.79 -2.13
N ILE A 179 -9.12 -4.54 -3.15
CA ILE A 179 -10.54 -4.65 -3.52
C ILE A 179 -11.29 -5.68 -2.64
N GLY A 180 -10.55 -6.53 -1.92
CA GLY A 180 -11.10 -7.57 -1.06
C GLY A 180 -11.32 -8.92 -1.75
N LEU A 181 -11.58 -9.95 -0.95
CA LEU A 181 -11.69 -11.34 -1.40
C LEU A 181 -12.87 -11.58 -2.35
N GLY A 182 -14.06 -11.06 -2.03
CA GLY A 182 -15.26 -11.27 -2.84
C GLY A 182 -15.09 -10.77 -4.27
N HIS A 183 -14.63 -9.54 -4.43
CA HIS A 183 -14.33 -8.96 -5.74
C HIS A 183 -13.20 -9.68 -6.48
N LYS A 184 -12.19 -10.18 -5.77
CA LYS A 184 -11.14 -11.02 -6.37
C LYS A 184 -11.72 -12.30 -6.99
N LEU A 185 -12.63 -12.98 -6.28
CA LEU A 185 -13.29 -14.19 -6.80
C LEU A 185 -14.21 -13.85 -7.99
N GLN A 186 -14.88 -12.71 -7.96
CA GLN A 186 -15.65 -12.23 -9.11
C GLN A 186 -14.75 -11.94 -10.32
N ALA A 187 -13.58 -11.33 -10.12
CA ALA A 187 -12.60 -11.12 -11.18
C ALA A 187 -12.04 -12.44 -11.72
N TYR A 188 -11.96 -13.50 -10.91
CA TYR A 188 -11.63 -14.84 -11.40
C TYR A 188 -12.68 -15.39 -12.35
N ASN A 189 -13.98 -15.20 -12.06
CA ASN A 189 -15.04 -15.65 -12.97
C ASN A 189 -14.93 -14.98 -14.35
N LEU A 190 -14.62 -13.68 -14.37
CA LEU A 190 -14.40 -12.95 -15.63
C LEU A 190 -13.13 -13.40 -16.35
N GLN A 191 -12.08 -13.77 -15.61
CA GLN A 191 -10.85 -14.30 -16.20
C GLN A 191 -11.05 -15.68 -16.83
N ASP A 192 -11.84 -16.53 -16.17
CA ASP A 192 -12.23 -17.85 -16.67
C ASP A 192 -13.09 -17.72 -17.96
N GLN A 193 -13.75 -16.58 -18.16
CA GLN A 193 -14.46 -16.20 -19.39
C GLN A 193 -13.55 -15.54 -20.45
N GLY A 194 -12.24 -15.52 -20.24
CA GLY A 194 -11.28 -15.05 -21.23
C GLY A 194 -10.78 -13.62 -21.03
N ARG A 195 -11.25 -12.86 -20.04
CA ARG A 195 -10.68 -11.54 -19.72
C ARG A 195 -9.33 -11.67 -19.01
N ASP A 196 -8.49 -10.66 -19.07
CA ASP A 196 -7.34 -10.60 -18.17
C ASP A 196 -7.66 -9.89 -16.84
N THR A 197 -6.71 -9.90 -15.91
CA THR A 197 -6.90 -9.34 -14.57
C THR A 197 -7.17 -7.83 -14.57
N VAL A 198 -6.65 -7.08 -15.54
CA VAL A 198 -6.86 -5.63 -15.63
C VAL A 198 -8.25 -5.35 -16.20
N GLU A 199 -8.60 -6.03 -17.29
CA GLU A 199 -9.92 -5.92 -17.93
C GLU A 199 -11.04 -6.27 -16.94
N ALA A 200 -10.92 -7.42 -16.27
CA ALA A 200 -11.88 -7.85 -15.26
C ALA A 200 -12.08 -6.82 -14.14
N ASN A 201 -11.03 -6.14 -13.70
CA ASN A 201 -11.15 -5.09 -12.69
C ASN A 201 -11.84 -3.83 -13.24
N ILE A 202 -11.53 -3.43 -14.47
CA ILE A 202 -12.17 -2.28 -15.14
C ILE A 202 -13.67 -2.55 -15.32
N ASP A 203 -14.04 -3.75 -15.78
CA ASP A 203 -15.45 -4.13 -15.98
C ASP A 203 -16.25 -4.11 -14.67
N LEU A 204 -15.60 -4.42 -13.54
CA LEU A 204 -16.20 -4.39 -12.21
C LEU A 204 -16.18 -2.97 -11.58
N GLY A 205 -15.64 -1.97 -12.27
CA GLY A 205 -15.48 -0.60 -11.74
C GLY A 205 -14.48 -0.49 -10.60
N LEU A 206 -13.50 -1.41 -10.53
CA LEU A 206 -12.55 -1.53 -9.43
C LEU A 206 -11.18 -0.94 -9.78
N ALA A 207 -10.50 -0.39 -8.77
CA ALA A 207 -9.13 0.10 -8.93
C ALA A 207 -8.18 -1.06 -9.32
N VAL A 208 -7.29 -0.80 -10.28
CA VAL A 208 -6.31 -1.79 -10.77
C VAL A 208 -5.27 -2.14 -9.69
N ASP A 209 -4.97 -1.20 -8.80
CA ASP A 209 -4.15 -1.39 -7.59
C ASP A 209 -4.48 -0.31 -6.55
N ALA A 210 -5.07 -0.69 -5.42
CA ALA A 210 -5.38 0.20 -4.30
C ALA A 210 -4.44 -0.02 -3.09
N ARG A 211 -3.35 -0.78 -3.26
CA ARG A 211 -2.48 -1.16 -2.15
C ARG A 211 -1.71 0.03 -1.59
N GLU A 212 -1.62 0.09 -0.27
CA GLU A 212 -0.91 1.16 0.43
C GLU A 212 0.30 0.62 1.19
N TYR A 213 1.50 1.04 0.78
CA TYR A 213 2.75 0.53 1.36
C TYR A 213 3.33 1.41 2.49
N GLY A 214 2.70 2.55 2.79
CA GLY A 214 3.15 3.45 3.87
C GLY A 214 3.12 2.77 5.25
N ILE A 215 2.11 1.94 5.49
CA ILE A 215 2.00 1.12 6.70
C ILE A 215 3.18 0.15 6.81
N GLY A 216 3.50 -0.59 5.73
CA GLY A 216 4.65 -1.49 5.71
C GLY A 216 5.97 -0.76 5.98
N ALA A 217 6.15 0.45 5.45
CA ALA A 217 7.32 1.27 5.73
C ALA A 217 7.42 1.68 7.21
N GLN A 218 6.32 2.09 7.84
CA GLN A 218 6.33 2.41 9.27
C GLN A 218 6.60 1.18 10.14
N ILE A 219 6.05 0.01 9.79
CA ILE A 219 6.33 -1.26 10.48
C ILE A 219 7.82 -1.59 10.38
N LEU A 220 8.41 -1.56 9.18
CA LEU A 220 9.85 -1.81 8.98
C LEU A 220 10.73 -0.85 9.79
N ARG A 221 10.35 0.42 9.85
CA ARG A 221 11.07 1.42 10.63
C ARG A 221 10.97 1.15 12.14
N ASP A 222 9.81 0.73 12.61
CA ASP A 222 9.54 0.43 14.03
C ASP A 222 10.27 -0.84 14.50
N ILE A 223 10.38 -1.88 13.68
CA ILE A 223 11.20 -3.08 13.99
C ILE A 223 12.72 -2.80 13.90
N GLY A 224 13.13 -1.60 13.46
CA GLY A 224 14.53 -1.16 13.45
C GLY A 224 15.22 -1.12 12.09
N VAL A 225 14.58 -1.54 11.00
CA VAL A 225 15.20 -1.54 9.65
C VAL A 225 15.52 -0.12 9.20
N ARG A 226 16.69 0.04 8.55
CA ARG A 226 17.18 1.30 7.95
C ARG A 226 17.57 1.08 6.50
N THR A 227 18.42 0.10 6.22
CA THR A 227 18.74 -0.34 4.86
C THR A 227 18.36 -1.80 4.67
N MET A 228 17.94 -2.16 3.46
CA MET A 228 17.44 -3.50 3.18
C MET A 228 17.80 -4.01 1.79
N ARG A 229 17.97 -5.33 1.70
CA ARG A 229 17.83 -6.09 0.46
C ARG A 229 16.38 -6.53 0.34
N LEU A 230 15.64 -5.94 -0.61
CA LEU A 230 14.20 -6.16 -0.72
C LEU A 230 13.87 -7.32 -1.67
N MET A 231 13.13 -8.30 -1.16
CA MET A 231 12.58 -9.43 -1.89
C MET A 231 11.34 -9.04 -2.71
N THR A 232 11.52 -8.65 -3.96
CA THR A 232 10.43 -8.22 -4.85
C THR A 232 10.69 -8.54 -6.32
N ASN A 233 9.62 -8.87 -7.06
CA ASN A 233 9.63 -8.95 -8.52
C ASN A 233 9.13 -7.67 -9.20
N ASN A 234 8.54 -6.76 -8.42
CA ASN A 234 7.98 -5.51 -8.92
C ASN A 234 8.92 -4.34 -8.60
N PRO A 235 9.47 -3.64 -9.62
CA PRO A 235 10.33 -2.48 -9.43
C PRO A 235 9.59 -1.21 -8.98
N ALA A 236 8.29 -1.09 -9.22
CA ALA A 236 7.52 0.07 -8.74
C ALA A 236 7.37 0.10 -7.20
N LYS A 237 7.57 -1.03 -6.50
CA LYS A 237 7.55 -1.08 -5.02
C LYS A 237 8.64 -0.23 -4.35
N PHE A 238 9.62 0.28 -5.10
CA PHE A 238 10.75 1.04 -4.57
C PHE A 238 10.47 2.53 -4.35
N VAL A 239 9.38 3.07 -4.91
CA VAL A 239 9.12 4.51 -4.88
C VAL A 239 8.50 4.92 -3.53
N GLY A 240 9.17 5.83 -2.82
CA GLY A 240 8.63 6.48 -1.62
C GLY A 240 9.21 6.03 -0.27
N LEU A 241 10.06 5.00 -0.22
CA LEU A 241 10.67 4.51 1.03
C LEU A 241 11.65 5.50 1.67
N LYS A 242 12.36 6.30 0.86
CA LYS A 242 13.29 7.35 1.35
C LYS A 242 12.61 8.30 2.35
N GLY A 243 11.32 8.58 2.16
CA GLY A 243 10.54 9.44 3.05
C GLY A 243 10.43 8.91 4.49
N TYR A 244 10.55 7.60 4.68
CA TYR A 244 10.43 6.92 5.98
C TYR A 244 11.80 6.65 6.63
N GLY A 245 12.89 7.19 6.06
CA GLY A 245 14.26 6.89 6.50
C GLY A 245 14.65 5.44 6.23
N LEU A 246 14.07 4.84 5.18
CA LEU A 246 14.37 3.51 4.69
C LEU A 246 15.05 3.62 3.32
N ALA A 247 16.06 2.78 3.09
CA ALA A 247 16.73 2.69 1.80
C ALA A 247 16.85 1.24 1.34
N VAL A 248 16.58 1.01 0.06
CA VAL A 248 16.79 -0.30 -0.58
C VAL A 248 18.17 -0.27 -1.20
N ILE A 249 19.08 -1.11 -0.71
CA ILE A 249 20.47 -1.19 -1.18
C ILE A 249 20.68 -2.34 -2.16
N GLY A 250 19.73 -3.26 -2.25
CA GLY A 250 19.73 -4.36 -3.21
C GLY A 250 18.34 -4.94 -3.41
N ARG A 251 18.16 -5.62 -4.53
CA ARG A 251 16.94 -6.39 -4.83
C ARG A 251 17.29 -7.87 -4.84
N VAL A 252 16.47 -8.67 -4.17
CA VAL A 252 16.54 -10.13 -4.23
C VAL A 252 15.30 -10.60 -5.01
N PRO A 253 15.46 -11.28 -6.15
CA PRO A 253 14.32 -11.81 -6.88
C PRO A 253 13.66 -12.96 -6.11
N VAL A 254 12.35 -13.10 -6.22
CA VAL A 254 11.59 -14.20 -5.60
C VAL A 254 11.03 -15.05 -6.72
N LEU A 255 11.85 -15.97 -7.24
CA LEU A 255 11.50 -16.78 -8.40
C LEU A 255 10.78 -18.04 -7.96
N THR A 256 9.54 -18.21 -8.41
CA THR A 256 8.72 -19.39 -8.15
C THR A 256 8.43 -20.11 -9.47
N PRO A 257 8.18 -21.44 -9.45
CA PRO A 257 7.88 -22.19 -10.66
C PRO A 257 6.71 -21.60 -11.45
N ILE A 258 6.90 -21.46 -12.76
CA ILE A 258 5.82 -21.17 -13.70
C ILE A 258 5.13 -22.50 -14.02
N THR A 259 3.82 -22.54 -13.83
CA THR A 259 2.96 -23.68 -14.12
C THR A 259 1.92 -23.28 -15.17
N GLU A 260 1.30 -24.24 -15.84
CA GLU A 260 0.22 -23.96 -16.79
C GLU A 260 -0.92 -23.13 -16.17
N ALA A 261 -1.21 -23.35 -14.88
CA ALA A 261 -2.26 -22.64 -14.16
C ALA A 261 -1.92 -21.17 -13.83
N ASN A 262 -0.63 -20.82 -13.66
CA ASN A 262 -0.22 -19.46 -13.29
C ASN A 262 0.41 -18.66 -14.44
N LYS A 263 0.76 -19.30 -15.57
CA LYS A 263 1.46 -18.69 -16.69
C LYS A 263 0.82 -17.39 -17.16
N ARG A 264 -0.48 -17.43 -17.48
CA ARG A 264 -1.25 -16.26 -17.94
C ARG A 264 -1.25 -15.11 -16.92
N TYR A 265 -1.35 -15.44 -15.64
CA TYR A 265 -1.32 -14.46 -14.55
C TYR A 265 0.06 -13.79 -14.41
N LEU A 266 1.14 -14.57 -14.49
CA LEU A 266 2.51 -14.07 -14.42
C LEU A 266 2.87 -13.23 -15.65
N GLU A 267 2.46 -13.66 -16.85
CA GLU A 267 2.63 -12.90 -18.09
C GLU A 267 1.91 -11.55 -18.02
N THR A 268 0.66 -11.52 -17.52
CA THR A 268 -0.09 -10.26 -17.32
C THR A 268 0.64 -9.31 -16.38
N LYS A 269 1.20 -9.82 -15.27
CA LYS A 269 2.03 -9.02 -14.34
C LYS A 269 3.29 -8.49 -15.02
N ARG A 270 3.93 -9.28 -15.88
CA ARG A 270 5.14 -8.88 -16.61
C ARG A 270 4.81 -7.76 -17.60
N THR A 271 3.88 -8.01 -18.52
CA THR A 271 3.59 -7.12 -19.66
C THR A 271 2.86 -5.84 -19.24
N LYS A 272 1.90 -5.94 -18.32
CA LYS A 272 1.04 -4.80 -17.96
C LYS A 272 1.47 -4.08 -16.68
N MET A 273 2.33 -4.67 -15.86
CA MET A 273 2.65 -4.14 -14.51
C MET A 273 4.14 -4.07 -14.21
N GLY A 274 4.99 -4.34 -15.22
CA GLY A 274 6.44 -4.17 -15.14
C GLY A 274 7.13 -5.13 -14.17
N HIS A 275 6.50 -6.26 -13.82
CA HIS A 275 7.17 -7.28 -13.03
C HIS A 275 8.31 -7.91 -13.84
N ILE A 276 9.47 -8.10 -13.22
CA ILE A 276 10.67 -8.68 -13.84
C ILE A 276 10.88 -10.06 -13.22
N TYR A 277 10.95 -11.10 -14.05
CA TYR A 277 11.21 -12.48 -13.65
C TYR A 277 12.54 -12.97 -14.26
N GLY A 278 13.01 -14.17 -13.87
CA GLY A 278 14.33 -14.67 -14.24
C GLY A 278 14.61 -14.84 -15.74
N SER A 279 13.59 -14.81 -16.61
CA SER A 279 13.76 -14.77 -18.08
C SER A 279 14.22 -13.40 -18.60
N ASP A 280 14.18 -12.38 -17.76
CA ASP A 280 14.43 -10.97 -18.10
C ASP A 280 15.74 -10.47 -17.46
N ILE A 281 16.53 -11.37 -16.84
CA ILE A 281 17.88 -11.16 -16.28
C ILE A 281 18.86 -11.95 -17.16
#